data_AF-A0A3C1RTH4-F1
#
_entry.id   AF-A0A3C1RTH4-F1
#
_cell.length_a   1.000
_cell.length_b   1.000
_cell.length_c   1.000
_cell.angle_alpha   90.00
_cell.angle_beta   90.00
_cell.angle_gamma   90.00
#
_symmetry.space_group_name_H-M   'P 1'
#
loop_
_entity.id
_entity.type
_entity.pdbx_description
1 polymer ?
#
loop_
_entity_poly.entity_id
_entity_poly.type
_entity_poly.pdbx_seq_one_letter_code
_entity_poly.pdbx_strand_id
1 'polypeptide(L)'
;MTRSLTPKNQTLDRSRLTWQDGLLILAVITVLLVIVRTASQLTGDYQPDVIISTDLDQLPSYTAQTLLRMGSAYFLSLIFSLVYAYSAYRFPLAAKVLIPLLDILQSIPVLSFLPGVVLALIALFPGQRIGIELAAILLIFTGMTWNLVFSFYQSLSSIP
;
A
#
# COMPACT_ATOMS: atom_id res chain seq x y z
N MET A 1 12.46 -57.02 -17.38
CA MET A 1 12.54 -55.64 -17.91
C MET A 1 11.28 -54.89 -17.48
N THR A 2 11.32 -54.12 -16.39
CA THR A 2 10.31 -53.10 -16.08
C THR A 2 10.97 -51.93 -15.34
N ARG A 3 10.64 -50.74 -15.82
CA ARG A 3 11.34 -49.45 -15.70
C ARG A 3 11.23 -48.86 -14.28
N SER A 4 12.34 -48.46 -13.68
CA SER A 4 12.33 -47.71 -12.41
C SER A 4 11.65 -46.36 -12.60
N LEU A 5 10.53 -46.13 -11.91
CA LEU A 5 9.72 -44.90 -11.97
C LEU A 5 10.12 -43.84 -10.93
N THR A 6 11.31 -43.92 -10.35
CA THR A 6 11.74 -42.92 -9.37
C THR A 6 12.31 -41.72 -10.13
N PRO A 7 11.67 -40.53 -10.12
CA PRO A 7 12.35 -39.33 -10.57
C PRO A 7 13.52 -39.13 -9.63
N LYS A 8 14.74 -39.20 -10.16
CA LYS A 8 15.95 -38.83 -9.43
C LYS A 8 15.70 -37.41 -8.94
N ASN A 9 15.60 -37.24 -7.63
CA ASN A 9 15.64 -35.94 -6.97
C ASN A 9 16.85 -35.20 -7.53
N GLN A 10 16.60 -34.32 -8.50
CA GLN A 10 17.56 -33.32 -8.93
C GLN A 10 17.58 -32.30 -7.80
N THR A 11 18.38 -32.58 -6.77
CA THR A 11 18.78 -31.55 -5.82
C THR A 11 19.46 -30.49 -6.67
N LEU A 12 18.77 -29.38 -6.91
CA LEU A 12 19.33 -28.22 -7.59
C LEU A 12 20.53 -27.77 -6.74
N ASP A 13 21.72 -28.20 -7.15
CA ASP A 13 22.98 -27.75 -6.58
C ASP A 13 23.19 -26.29 -6.99
N ARG A 14 22.41 -25.38 -6.38
CA ARG A 14 22.55 -23.93 -6.52
C ARG A 14 23.67 -23.45 -5.60
N SER A 15 24.90 -23.87 -5.88
CA SER A 15 26.08 -23.38 -5.19
C SER A 15 27.06 -22.73 -6.18
N ARG A 16 26.59 -21.70 -6.88
CA ARG A 16 27.45 -20.66 -7.45
C ARG A 16 26.74 -19.33 -7.29
N LEU A 17 27.24 -18.49 -6.38
CA LEU A 17 26.86 -17.09 -6.31
C LEU A 17 27.18 -16.46 -7.67
N THR A 18 26.14 -16.18 -8.44
CA THR A 18 26.26 -15.64 -9.79
C THR A 18 26.44 -14.12 -9.68
N TRP A 19 27.10 -13.47 -10.64
CA TRP A 19 27.13 -12.00 -10.69
C TRP A 19 25.72 -11.37 -10.66
N GLN A 20 24.73 -12.09 -11.21
CA GLN A 20 23.31 -11.75 -11.15
C GLN A 20 22.76 -11.70 -9.71
N ASP A 21 23.19 -12.61 -8.83
CA ASP A 21 22.78 -12.63 -7.43
C ASP A 21 23.37 -11.41 -6.70
N GLY A 22 24.61 -11.03 -7.01
CA GLY A 22 25.23 -9.81 -6.50
C GLY A 22 24.49 -8.54 -6.92
N LEU A 23 24.10 -8.46 -8.20
CA LEU A 23 23.28 -7.36 -8.72
C LEU A 23 21.90 -7.31 -8.06
N LEU A 24 21.26 -8.47 -7.86
CA LEU A 24 19.95 -8.56 -7.19
C LEU A 24 20.04 -8.10 -5.74
N ILE A 25 21.06 -8.54 -5.00
CA ILE A 25 21.28 -8.11 -3.61
C ILE A 25 21.51 -6.59 -3.55
N LEU A 26 22.34 -6.05 -4.44
CA LEU A 26 22.59 -4.61 -4.50
C LEU A 26 21.32 -3.82 -4.85
N ALA A 27 20.51 -4.31 -5.78
CA ALA A 27 19.23 -3.70 -6.13
C ALA A 27 18.27 -3.68 -4.92
N VAL A 28 18.15 -4.81 -4.20
CA VAL A 28 17.32 -4.91 -2.98
C VAL A 28 17.81 -3.94 -1.90
N ILE A 29 19.12 -3.88 -1.65
CA ILE A 29 19.70 -2.94 -0.67
C ILE A 29 19.41 -1.50 -1.09
N THR A 30 19.58 -1.17 -2.36
CA THR A 30 19.32 0.18 -2.88
C THR A 30 17.86 0.57 -2.67
N VAL A 31 16.93 -0.32 -3.00
CA VAL A 31 15.49 -0.10 -2.79
C VAL A 31 15.19 0.09 -1.30
N LEU A 32 15.74 -0.75 -0.43
CA LEU A 32 15.56 -0.62 1.02
C LEU A 32 16.09 0.73 1.55
N LEU A 33 17.26 1.16 1.09
CA LEU A 33 17.84 2.44 1.48
C LEU A 33 17.01 3.63 0.99
N VAL A 34 16.46 3.56 -0.23
CA VAL A 34 15.53 4.56 -0.75
C VAL A 34 14.27 4.61 0.12
N ILE A 35 13.67 3.46 0.43
CA ILE A 35 12.50 3.38 1.31
C ILE A 35 12.79 4.01 2.67
N VAL A 36 13.90 3.65 3.33
CA VAL A 36 14.26 4.17 4.65
C VAL A 36 14.52 5.67 4.60
N ARG A 37 15.31 6.15 3.63
CA ARG A 37 15.58 7.58 3.48
C ARG A 37 14.31 8.37 3.25
N THR A 38 13.46 7.92 2.33
CA THR A 38 12.22 8.61 2.02
C THR A 38 11.22 8.54 3.19
N ALA A 39 11.13 7.41 3.89
CA ALA A 39 10.31 7.28 5.09
C ALA A 39 10.77 8.22 6.21
N SER A 40 12.08 8.39 6.40
CA SER A 40 12.61 9.34 7.40
C SER A 40 12.24 10.80 7.12
N GLN A 41 12.00 11.16 5.85
CA GLN A 41 11.58 12.51 5.46
C GLN A 41 10.11 12.81 5.78
N LEU A 42 9.29 11.79 6.09
CA LEU A 42 7.88 11.96 6.43
C LEU A 42 7.67 12.65 7.79
N THR A 43 8.66 12.59 8.68
CA THR A 43 8.60 13.16 10.04
C THR A 43 9.37 14.49 10.17
N GLY A 44 9.88 15.05 9.07
CA GLY A 44 10.60 16.33 9.09
C GLY A 44 9.70 17.55 9.33
N ASP A 45 10.33 18.72 9.47
CA ASP A 45 9.63 20.00 9.58
C ASP A 45 8.84 20.31 8.31
N TYR A 46 7.62 20.83 8.49
CA TYR A 46 6.80 21.30 7.39
C TYR A 46 7.16 22.73 7.03
N GLN A 47 7.65 22.94 5.81
CA GLN A 47 7.92 24.26 5.24
C GLN A 47 6.84 24.58 4.19
N PRO A 48 5.93 25.53 4.45
CA PRO A 48 4.84 25.86 3.51
C PRO A 48 5.32 26.52 2.22
N ASP A 49 6.46 27.22 2.25
CA ASP A 49 7.01 28.00 1.13
C ASP A 49 8.02 27.21 0.27
N VAL A 50 7.90 25.88 0.21
CA VAL A 50 8.77 25.08 -0.66
C VAL A 50 8.42 25.35 -2.12
N ILE A 51 9.33 26.05 -2.80
CA ILE A 51 9.28 26.21 -4.26
C ILE A 51 9.58 24.84 -4.87
N ILE A 52 8.58 24.24 -5.53
CA ILE A 52 8.73 22.95 -6.20
C ILE A 52 9.64 23.14 -7.41
N SER A 53 10.88 22.68 -7.31
CA SER A 53 11.78 22.60 -8.46
C SER A 53 11.23 21.59 -9.47
N THR A 54 11.21 21.99 -10.75
CA THR A 54 10.84 21.16 -11.90
C THR A 54 12.06 20.53 -12.58
N ASP A 55 13.21 20.54 -11.91
CA ASP A 55 14.45 19.98 -12.45
C ASP A 55 14.34 18.45 -12.57
N LEU A 56 14.92 17.90 -13.65
CA LEU A 56 14.83 16.48 -13.96
C LEU A 56 15.44 15.60 -12.85
N ASP A 57 16.44 16.13 -12.14
CA ASP A 57 17.16 15.44 -11.06
C ASP A 57 16.32 15.27 -9.78
N GLN A 58 15.27 16.07 -9.60
CA GLN A 58 14.39 15.99 -8.42
C GLN A 58 13.25 14.97 -8.60
N LEU A 59 12.91 14.64 -9.85
CA LEU A 59 11.83 13.70 -10.19
C LEU A 59 11.97 12.33 -9.52
N PRO A 60 13.16 11.69 -9.44
CA PRO A 60 13.30 10.40 -8.77
C PRO A 60 12.93 10.46 -7.28
N SER A 61 13.30 11.55 -6.60
CA SER A 61 12.99 11.76 -5.18
C SER A 61 11.48 11.93 -4.96
N TYR A 62 10.82 12.76 -5.78
CA TYR A 62 9.36 12.94 -5.71
C TYR A 62 8.60 11.66 -6.05
N THR A 63 9.11 10.89 -7.01
CA THR A 63 8.55 9.59 -7.37
C THR A 63 8.65 8.63 -6.20
N ALA A 64 9.81 8.52 -5.54
CA ALA A 64 9.99 7.67 -4.37
C ALA A 64 9.04 8.05 -3.22
N GLN A 65 8.86 9.34 -2.95
CA GLN A 65 7.93 9.82 -1.93
C GLN A 65 6.48 9.44 -2.25
N THR A 66 6.05 9.64 -3.50
CA THR A 66 4.70 9.28 -3.95
C THR A 66 4.48 7.77 -3.91
N LEU A 67 5.46 6.97 -4.36
CA LEU A 67 5.42 5.52 -4.30
C LEU A 67 5.30 5.02 -2.86
N LEU A 68 6.01 5.62 -1.90
CA LEU A 68 5.86 5.25 -0.49
C LEU A 68 4.46 5.55 0.05
N ARG A 69 3.88 6.71 -0.27
CA ARG A 69 2.50 7.04 0.14
C ARG A 69 1.50 6.05 -0.44
N MET A 70 1.58 5.81 -1.75
CA MET A 70 0.69 4.88 -2.46
C MET A 70 0.86 3.45 -1.96
N GLY A 71 2.10 2.99 -1.77
CA GLY A 71 2.40 1.66 -1.25
C GLY A 71 1.91 1.46 0.19
N SER A 72 2.09 2.46 1.05
CA SER A 72 1.59 2.43 2.43
C SER A 72 0.06 2.41 2.46
N ALA A 73 -0.59 3.27 1.68
CA ALA A 73 -2.04 3.29 1.55
C ALA A 73 -2.56 1.96 1.00
N TYR A 74 -1.94 1.40 -0.03
CA TYR A 74 -2.30 0.11 -0.60
C TYR A 74 -2.16 -1.03 0.41
N PHE A 75 -1.07 -1.09 1.18
CA PHE A 75 -0.88 -2.09 2.21
C PHE A 75 -1.97 -2.01 3.29
N LEU A 76 -2.31 -0.80 3.73
CA LEU A 76 -3.43 -0.57 4.66
C LEU A 76 -4.77 -0.97 4.05
N SER A 77 -5.02 -0.60 2.80
CA SER A 77 -6.22 -0.99 2.05
C SER A 77 -6.33 -2.51 1.95
N LEU A 78 -5.22 -3.20 1.68
CA LEU A 78 -5.18 -4.66 1.59
C LEU A 78 -5.54 -5.30 2.92
N ILE A 79 -4.88 -4.92 4.02
CA ILE A 79 -5.19 -5.43 5.36
C ILE A 79 -6.66 -5.18 5.70
N PHE A 80 -7.12 -3.94 5.54
CA PHE A 80 -8.51 -3.57 5.81
C PHE A 80 -9.46 -4.44 5.00
N SER A 81 -9.21 -4.62 3.71
CA SER A 81 -10.11 -5.37 2.83
C SER A 81 -10.13 -6.85 3.17
N LEU A 82 -8.97 -7.44 3.48
CA LEU A 82 -8.89 -8.83 3.92
C LEU A 82 -9.73 -9.04 5.18
N VAL A 83 -9.55 -8.19 6.21
CA VAL A 83 -10.31 -8.30 7.47
C VAL A 83 -11.80 -8.02 7.27
N TYR A 84 -12.13 -6.94 6.55
CA TYR A 84 -13.50 -6.47 6.38
C TYR A 84 -14.34 -7.42 5.53
N ALA A 85 -13.85 -7.77 4.33
CA ALA A 85 -14.57 -8.70 3.46
C ALA A 85 -14.62 -10.12 4.03
N TYR A 86 -13.55 -10.59 4.68
CA TYR A 86 -13.60 -11.90 5.35
C TYR A 86 -14.65 -11.92 6.46
N SER A 87 -14.75 -10.84 7.26
CA SER A 87 -15.78 -10.72 8.30
C SER A 87 -17.19 -10.67 7.71
N ALA A 88 -17.38 -9.93 6.62
CA ALA A 88 -18.65 -9.89 5.90
C ALA A 88 -19.02 -11.27 5.32
N TYR A 89 -18.06 -11.99 4.76
CA TYR A 89 -18.26 -13.35 4.21
C TYR A 89 -18.59 -14.37 5.31
N ARG A 90 -17.85 -14.33 6.43
CA ARG A 90 -17.98 -15.33 7.50
C ARG A 90 -19.31 -15.24 8.25
N PHE A 91 -19.86 -14.03 8.42
CA PHE A 91 -21.07 -13.82 9.21
C PHE A 91 -22.21 -13.22 8.38
N PRO A 92 -23.35 -13.92 8.23
CA PRO A 92 -24.45 -13.46 7.37
C PRO A 92 -25.13 -12.19 7.87
N LEU A 93 -25.08 -11.91 9.19
CA LEU A 93 -25.54 -10.63 9.75
C LEU A 93 -24.57 -9.49 9.43
N ALA A 94 -23.25 -9.76 9.45
CA ALA A 94 -22.26 -8.76 9.12
C ALA A 94 -22.37 -8.36 7.65
N ALA A 95 -22.55 -9.30 6.71
CA ALA A 95 -22.77 -9.00 5.30
C ALA A 95 -23.90 -7.96 5.07
N LYS A 96 -25.03 -8.14 5.77
CA LYS A 96 -26.21 -7.27 5.65
C LYS A 96 -25.98 -5.83 6.14
N VAL A 97 -24.95 -5.59 6.93
CA VAL A 97 -24.61 -4.26 7.45
C VAL A 97 -23.38 -3.70 6.74
N LEU A 98 -22.31 -4.49 6.68
CA LEU A 98 -20.99 -4.08 6.19
C LEU A 98 -20.99 -3.80 4.68
N ILE A 99 -21.72 -4.56 3.87
CA ILE A 99 -21.78 -4.37 2.41
C ILE A 99 -22.55 -3.09 2.06
N PRO A 100 -23.79 -2.87 2.54
CA PRO A 100 -24.50 -1.61 2.30
C PRO A 100 -23.79 -0.38 2.90
N LEU A 101 -23.13 -0.53 4.05
CA LEU A 101 -22.34 0.54 4.64
C LEU A 101 -21.21 0.96 3.70
N LEU A 102 -20.48 0.00 3.13
CA LEU A 102 -19.46 0.30 2.12
C LEU A 102 -20.05 0.93 0.86
N ASP A 103 -21.21 0.48 0.41
CA ASP A 103 -21.90 1.05 -0.75
C ASP A 103 -22.24 2.53 -0.56
N ILE A 104 -22.71 2.89 0.63
CA ILE A 104 -22.99 4.29 0.97
C ILE A 104 -21.68 5.07 1.06
N LEU A 105 -20.69 4.55 1.78
CA LEU A 105 -19.40 5.22 1.95
C LEU A 105 -18.66 5.45 0.63
N GLN A 106 -18.71 4.50 -0.31
CA GLN A 106 -18.08 4.65 -1.62
C GLN A 106 -18.81 5.65 -2.53
N SER A 107 -20.11 5.91 -2.30
CA SER A 107 -20.87 6.88 -3.08
C SER A 107 -20.56 8.33 -2.73
N ILE A 108 -20.02 8.55 -1.52
CA ILE A 108 -19.67 9.89 -1.05
C ILE A 108 -18.31 10.29 -1.65
N PRO A 109 -18.22 11.41 -2.40
CA PRO A 109 -16.95 11.87 -2.91
C PRO A 109 -15.99 12.16 -1.76
N VAL A 110 -14.79 11.60 -1.83
CA VAL A 110 -13.77 11.78 -0.80
C VAL A 110 -13.44 13.27 -0.57
N LEU A 111 -13.51 14.06 -1.64
CA LEU A 111 -13.34 15.52 -1.62
C LEU A 111 -14.38 16.26 -0.75
N SER A 112 -15.55 15.66 -0.49
CA SER A 112 -16.63 16.31 0.28
C SER A 112 -16.36 16.38 1.78
N PHE A 113 -15.63 15.42 2.36
CA PHE A 113 -15.35 15.38 3.80
C PHE A 113 -13.86 15.53 4.12
N LEU A 114 -12.96 15.30 3.15
CA LEU A 114 -11.53 15.40 3.39
C LEU A 114 -11.02 16.76 3.86
N PRO A 115 -11.48 17.92 3.37
CA PRO A 115 -10.93 19.21 3.80
C PRO A 115 -10.93 19.37 5.32
N GLY A 116 -12.02 18.95 5.98
CA GLY A 116 -12.10 18.93 7.44
C GLY A 116 -11.11 17.97 8.10
N VAL A 117 -10.96 16.76 7.54
CA VAL A 117 -9.99 15.76 8.04
C VAL A 117 -8.54 16.23 7.86
N VAL A 118 -8.22 16.82 6.71
CA VAL A 118 -6.89 17.39 6.41
C VAL A 118 -6.57 18.48 7.42
N LEU A 119 -7.48 19.42 7.64
CA LEU A 119 -7.30 20.49 8.63
C LEU A 119 -7.13 19.94 10.05
N ALA A 120 -7.90 18.92 10.43
CA ALA A 120 -7.77 18.26 11.72
C ALA A 120 -6.40 17.58 11.88
N LEU A 121 -5.90 16.89 10.85
CA LEU A 121 -4.59 16.24 10.88
C LEU A 121 -3.43 17.25 10.91
N ILE A 122 -3.54 18.37 10.18
CA ILE A 122 -2.56 19.46 10.24
C ILE A 122 -2.57 20.10 11.63
N ALA A 123 -3.75 20.32 12.22
CA ALA A 123 -3.88 20.88 13.56
C ALA A 123 -3.34 19.93 14.65
N LEU A 124 -3.42 18.62 14.44
CA LEU A 124 -2.89 17.60 15.36
C LEU A 124 -1.35 17.54 15.34
N PHE A 125 -0.72 17.87 14.20
CA PHE A 125 0.73 17.85 14.01
C PHE A 125 1.26 19.20 13.51
N PRO A 126 1.13 20.28 14.30
CA PRO A 126 1.48 21.62 13.86
C PRO A 126 2.99 21.73 13.57
N GLY A 127 3.33 22.31 12.41
CA GLY A 127 4.72 22.49 11.97
C GLY A 127 5.44 21.21 11.54
N GLN A 128 4.80 20.05 11.61
CA GLN A 128 5.38 18.78 11.19
C GLN A 128 4.76 18.30 9.88
N ARG A 129 5.60 17.71 9.02
CA ARG A 129 5.18 17.22 7.71
C ARG A 129 4.22 16.03 7.80
N ILE A 130 4.30 15.25 8.89
CA ILE A 130 3.55 14.00 9.07
C ILE A 130 2.03 14.17 8.96
N GLY A 131 1.47 15.30 9.41
CA GLY A 131 0.03 15.54 9.34
C GLY A 131 -0.49 15.54 7.90
N ILE A 132 0.27 16.13 6.98
CA ILE A 132 -0.09 16.22 5.56
C ILE A 132 0.15 14.88 4.86
N GLU A 133 1.22 14.18 5.23
CA GLU A 133 1.52 12.84 4.72
C GLU A 133 0.41 11.84 5.10
N LEU A 134 -0.05 11.87 6.34
CA LEU A 134 -1.18 11.06 6.81
C LEU A 134 -2.47 11.42 6.08
N ALA A 135 -2.71 12.72 5.85
CA ALA A 135 -3.89 13.16 5.09
C ALA A 135 -3.87 12.64 3.64
N ALA A 136 -2.69 12.66 2.99
CA ALA A 136 -2.50 12.10 1.65
C ALA A 136 -2.69 10.57 1.63
N ILE A 137 -2.13 9.85 2.61
CA ILE A 137 -2.32 8.39 2.73
C ILE A 137 -3.80 8.05 2.95
N LEU A 138 -4.50 8.79 3.80
CA LEU A 138 -5.92 8.58 4.09
C LEU A 138 -6.79 8.84 2.84
N LEU A 139 -6.48 9.90 2.09
CA LEU A 139 -7.10 10.19 0.80
C LEU A 139 -6.94 9.02 -0.19
N ILE A 140 -5.70 8.54 -0.38
CA ILE A 140 -5.41 7.44 -1.30
C ILE A 140 -6.09 6.15 -0.84
N PHE A 141 -5.96 5.82 0.45
CA PHE A 141 -6.58 4.65 1.07
C PHE A 141 -8.08 4.63 0.80
N THR A 142 -8.77 5.76 1.01
CA THR A 142 -10.22 5.83 0.83
C THR A 142 -10.60 5.58 -0.62
N GLY A 143 -9.86 6.15 -1.59
CA GLY A 143 -10.13 5.93 -3.02
C GLY A 143 -9.86 4.49 -3.49
N MET A 144 -8.88 3.81 -2.90
CA MET A 144 -8.47 2.46 -3.31
C MET A 144 -9.28 1.34 -2.64
N THR A 145 -9.66 1.54 -1.37
CA THR A 145 -10.15 0.46 -0.51
C THR A 145 -11.46 -0.14 -0.99
N TRP A 146 -12.41 0.67 -1.45
CA TRP A 146 -13.77 0.21 -1.79
C TRP A 146 -13.76 -0.93 -2.80
N ASN A 147 -13.10 -0.72 -3.94
CA ASN A 147 -13.00 -1.73 -5.01
C ASN A 147 -12.27 -2.99 -4.54
N LEU A 148 -11.25 -2.85 -3.68
CA LEU A 148 -10.47 -3.98 -3.18
C LEU A 148 -11.32 -4.87 -2.27
N VAL A 149 -12.12 -4.28 -1.36
CA VAL A 149 -13.03 -5.02 -0.49
C VAL A 149 -14.05 -5.80 -1.31
N PHE A 150 -14.76 -5.14 -2.26
CA PHE A 150 -15.80 -5.82 -3.04
C PHE A 150 -15.23 -6.94 -3.91
N SER A 151 -14.09 -6.68 -4.57
CA SER A 151 -13.41 -7.70 -5.39
C SER A 151 -13.05 -8.93 -4.56
N PHE A 152 -12.51 -8.73 -3.35
CA PHE A 152 -12.14 -9.83 -2.48
C PHE A 152 -13.36 -10.56 -1.89
N TYR A 153 -14.38 -9.83 -1.44
CA TYR A 153 -15.64 -10.41 -0.95
C TYR A 153 -16.32 -11.28 -2.01
N GLN A 154 -16.36 -10.81 -3.25
CA GLN A 154 -16.95 -11.54 -4.37
C GLN A 154 -16.11 -12.78 -4.74
N SER A 155 -14.78 -12.67 -4.68
CA SER A 155 -13.87 -13.80 -4.86
C SER A 155 -14.04 -14.88 -3.78
N LEU A 156 -14.35 -14.51 -2.53
CA LEU A 156 -14.64 -15.49 -1.47
C LEU A 156 -16.00 -16.14 -1.68
N SER A 157 -16.99 -15.37 -2.13
CA SER A 157 -18.37 -15.81 -2.33
C SER A 157 -18.54 -16.71 -3.56
N SER A 158 -17.59 -16.69 -4.50
CA SER A 158 -17.61 -17.53 -5.71
C SER A 158 -16.99 -18.92 -5.51
N ILE A 159 -16.40 -19.19 -4.34
CA ILE A 159 -15.86 -20.51 -4.00
C ILE A 159 -17.05 -21.44 -3.73
N PRO A 160 -17.18 -22.56 -4.47
CA PRO A 160 -18.30 -23.49 -4.34
C PRO A 160 -18.32 -24.25 -3.02
#